data_AF-A0A925F8W8-F1
#
_entry.id   AF-A0A925F8W8-F1
#
_cell.length_a   1.000
_cell.length_b   1.000
_cell.length_c   1.000
_cell.angle_alpha   90.00
_cell.angle_beta   90.00
_cell.angle_gamma   90.00
#
_symmetry.space_group_name_H-M   'P 1'
#
loop_
_entity.id
_entity.type
_entity.pdbx_description
1 polymer ?
#
loop_
_entity_poly.entity_id
_entity_poly.type
_entity_poly.pdbx_seq_one_letter_code
_entity_poly.pdbx_strand_id
1 'polypeptide(L)'
;YPTLIRKYEPKPLRVYLQDGSNDLNIYGGDWWMANQTLDRALTFAGYETKHVWGEGGHNGKQGTALFPQAMKFLWEGWPKPVAKGASKNQTLTDILIPGEDWQLVGEGYKFTEGTAVNAKGEVFFQDIPNGKTYTLDASGKPIALNLDSKKVSGTAYGPDGRRYATGAGPKQVLAYDAAGVETVLAEEAGGNDITVDRKGNVYITLPDGREKPSKLLLIRLNGEKVVVDEGLKFANGLCLSPDQTQLYVTESASHWVWVYQIQPDGTLAAKQRYGHLHVPDWEENAWADGLKCDRDGRIYVTTRIGIQVMDQLGRVQAILPAPKASGQTSNLVFGGSNFDVMYVSSGDKVFRRKLKVRGVNGWDAPSKPVAPRL
;
A
#
# COMPACT_ATOMS: atom_id res chain seq x y z
N TYR A 1 -15.24 11.54 10.79
CA TYR A 1 -14.67 11.08 9.51
C TYR A 1 -15.63 10.21 8.66
N PRO A 2 -16.83 10.68 8.28
CA PRO A 2 -17.74 9.88 7.44
C PRO A 2 -17.13 9.43 6.10
N THR A 3 -16.37 10.32 5.45
CA THR A 3 -15.69 10.03 4.19
C THR A 3 -14.65 8.91 4.32
N LEU A 4 -13.89 8.88 5.42
CA LEU A 4 -12.86 7.85 5.63
C LEU A 4 -13.50 6.48 5.87
N ILE A 5 -14.58 6.42 6.66
CA ILE A 5 -15.34 5.19 6.93
C ILE A 5 -15.83 4.54 5.63
N ARG A 6 -16.29 5.35 4.66
CA ARG A 6 -16.75 4.86 3.35
C ARG A 6 -15.64 4.23 2.50
N LYS A 7 -14.38 4.60 2.73
CA LYS A 7 -13.22 4.10 1.98
C LYS A 7 -12.65 2.82 2.59
N TYR A 8 -12.76 2.64 3.90
CA TYR A 8 -12.22 1.48 4.56
C TYR A 8 -12.99 0.20 4.24
N GLU A 9 -12.24 -0.88 4.03
CA GLU A 9 -12.81 -2.21 4.16
C GLU A 9 -13.34 -2.40 5.60
N PRO A 10 -14.59 -2.89 5.77
CA PRO A 10 -15.20 -2.99 7.07
C PRO A 10 -14.45 -3.97 7.97
N LYS A 11 -14.30 -3.56 9.23
CA LYS A 11 -13.80 -4.41 10.32
C LYS A 11 -14.97 -5.20 10.92
N PRO A 12 -14.71 -6.34 11.59
CA PRO A 12 -15.74 -7.10 12.29
C PRO A 12 -16.18 -6.36 13.57
N LEU A 13 -16.97 -5.29 13.40
CA LEU A 13 -17.42 -4.42 14.48
C LEU A 13 -18.93 -4.18 14.41
N ARG A 14 -19.54 -4.07 15.59
CA ARG A 14 -20.88 -3.50 15.77
C ARG A 14 -20.76 -2.09 16.30
N VAL A 15 -21.68 -1.22 15.88
CA VAL A 15 -21.71 0.17 16.33
C VAL A 15 -23.09 0.51 16.86
N TYR A 16 -23.15 0.99 18.10
CA TYR A 16 -24.36 1.55 18.68
C TYR A 16 -24.19 3.08 18.76
N LEU A 17 -25.07 3.83 18.12
CA LEU A 17 -25.10 5.29 18.16
C LEU A 17 -26.32 5.77 18.94
N GLN A 18 -26.13 6.78 19.76
CA GLN A 18 -27.23 7.52 20.37
C GLN A 18 -26.93 9.00 20.23
N ASP A 19 -27.95 9.76 19.82
CA ASP A 19 -27.86 11.22 19.76
C ASP A 19 -29.25 11.85 19.91
N GLY A 20 -29.29 13.16 20.18
CA GLY A 20 -30.52 13.94 20.29
C GLY A 20 -30.55 15.13 19.33
N SER A 21 -31.74 15.46 18.80
CA SER A 21 -31.91 16.56 17.85
C SER A 21 -31.62 17.95 18.41
N ASN A 22 -31.51 18.08 19.73
CA ASN A 22 -31.18 19.33 20.43
C ASN A 22 -29.72 19.32 20.95
N ASP A 23 -28.86 18.42 20.45
CA ASP A 23 -27.43 18.43 20.77
C ASP A 23 -26.73 19.70 20.24
N LEU A 24 -25.44 19.85 20.53
CA LEU A 24 -24.69 21.06 20.24
C LEU A 24 -24.70 21.42 18.76
N ASN A 25 -25.04 22.67 18.49
CA ASN A 25 -24.74 23.36 17.24
C ASN A 25 -23.95 24.63 17.60
N ILE A 26 -22.63 24.53 17.48
CA ILE A 26 -21.68 25.53 17.96
C ILE A 26 -20.58 25.76 16.91
N TYR A 27 -19.55 26.55 17.24
CA TYR A 27 -18.43 26.84 16.32
C TYR A 27 -17.74 25.58 15.75
N GLY A 28 -17.86 24.43 16.41
CA GLY A 28 -17.36 23.13 15.98
C GLY A 28 -18.30 22.34 15.04
N GLY A 29 -19.46 22.89 14.69
CA GLY A 29 -20.46 22.28 13.81
C GLY A 29 -21.75 21.85 14.52
N ASP A 30 -22.64 21.24 13.74
CA ASP A 30 -23.91 20.65 14.17
C ASP A 30 -23.72 19.15 14.43
N TRP A 31 -23.79 18.76 15.71
CA TRP A 31 -23.44 17.41 16.14
C TRP A 31 -24.51 16.39 15.76
N TRP A 32 -25.77 16.79 15.84
CA TRP A 32 -26.92 15.99 15.38
C TRP A 32 -26.80 15.63 13.90
N MET A 33 -26.49 16.61 13.04
CA MET A 33 -26.31 16.37 11.61
C MET A 33 -25.03 15.56 11.31
N ALA A 34 -23.96 15.76 12.09
CA ALA A 34 -22.74 15.00 11.96
C ALA A 34 -22.94 13.51 12.29
N ASN A 35 -23.68 13.17 13.34
CA ASN A 35 -23.98 11.79 13.73
C ASN A 35 -24.91 11.08 12.76
N GLN A 36 -25.87 11.77 12.16
CA GLN A 36 -26.65 11.21 11.05
C GLN A 36 -25.76 10.89 9.85
N THR A 37 -24.83 11.80 9.50
CA THR A 37 -23.88 11.56 8.40
C THR A 37 -22.97 10.36 8.71
N LEU A 38 -22.56 10.20 9.97
CA LEU A 38 -21.78 9.06 10.44
C LEU A 38 -22.55 7.74 10.33
N ASP A 39 -23.81 7.68 10.79
CA ASP A 39 -24.67 6.49 10.66
C ASP A 39 -24.83 6.06 9.18
N ARG A 40 -25.05 7.03 8.29
CA ARG A 40 -25.13 6.75 6.84
C ARG A 40 -23.82 6.22 6.28
N ALA A 41 -22.67 6.69 6.76
CA ALA A 41 -21.37 6.20 6.34
C ALA A 41 -21.10 4.78 6.87
N LEU A 42 -21.44 4.49 8.13
CA LEU A 42 -21.29 3.15 8.71
C LEU A 42 -22.17 2.12 8.00
N THR A 43 -23.44 2.47 7.76
CA THR A 43 -24.37 1.63 6.99
C THR A 43 -23.87 1.41 5.56
N PHE A 44 -23.33 2.46 4.91
CA PHE A 44 -22.73 2.33 3.58
C PHE A 44 -21.51 1.40 3.59
N ALA A 45 -20.64 1.49 4.59
CA ALA A 45 -19.46 0.67 4.72
C ALA A 45 -19.78 -0.80 5.11
N GLY A 46 -21.04 -1.11 5.43
CA GLY A 46 -21.49 -2.45 5.74
C GLY A 46 -21.33 -2.83 7.21
N TYR A 47 -21.15 -1.88 8.13
CA TYR A 47 -21.15 -2.19 9.55
C TYR A 47 -22.55 -2.56 10.04
N GLU A 48 -22.63 -3.46 11.00
CA GLU A 48 -23.87 -3.71 11.73
C GLU A 48 -24.06 -2.58 12.74
N THR A 49 -25.05 -1.73 12.46
CA THR A 49 -25.33 -0.53 13.25
C THR A 49 -26.69 -0.59 13.90
N LYS A 50 -26.78 0.02 15.09
CA LYS A 50 -28.03 0.39 15.73
C LYS A 50 -27.93 1.84 16.15
N HIS A 51 -28.92 2.66 15.81
CA HIS A 51 -29.00 4.03 16.28
C HIS A 51 -30.28 4.26 17.09
N VAL A 52 -30.21 5.15 18.06
CA VAL A 52 -31.37 5.66 18.80
C VAL A 52 -31.33 7.17 18.84
N TRP A 53 -32.28 7.79 18.16
CA TRP A 53 -32.44 9.23 18.10
C TRP A 53 -33.43 9.70 19.17
N GLY A 54 -33.10 10.79 19.86
CA GLY A 54 -33.98 11.46 20.80
C GLY A 54 -34.07 12.96 20.55
N GLU A 55 -34.59 13.68 21.53
CA GLU A 55 -34.73 15.15 21.52
C GLU A 55 -33.87 15.81 22.62
N GLY A 56 -33.00 15.05 23.29
CA GLY A 56 -32.12 15.57 24.33
C GLY A 56 -31.03 16.49 23.77
N GLY A 57 -30.51 17.39 24.62
CA GLY A 57 -29.25 18.10 24.33
C GLY A 57 -28.03 17.37 24.87
N HIS A 58 -26.88 18.06 24.91
CA HIS A 58 -25.58 17.50 25.30
C HIS A 58 -25.51 17.06 26.78
N ASN A 59 -26.01 15.87 27.08
CA ASN A 59 -26.01 15.30 28.42
C ASN A 59 -26.14 13.77 28.39
N GLY A 60 -25.83 13.11 29.51
CA GLY A 60 -25.84 11.65 29.62
C GLY A 60 -27.20 11.00 29.91
N LYS A 61 -28.32 11.74 29.96
CA LYS A 61 -29.60 11.18 30.46
C LYS A 61 -30.13 10.04 29.59
N GLN A 62 -30.22 10.25 28.27
CA GLN A 62 -30.73 9.24 27.34
C GLN A 62 -29.72 8.09 27.18
N GLY A 63 -28.44 8.39 27.00
CA GLY A 63 -27.38 7.39 26.90
C GLY A 63 -27.34 6.43 28.11
N THR A 64 -27.45 6.98 29.34
CA THR A 64 -27.48 6.16 30.57
C THR A 64 -28.71 5.25 30.62
N ALA A 65 -29.89 5.78 30.24
CA ALA A 65 -31.12 4.98 30.20
C ALA A 65 -31.07 3.85 29.16
N LEU A 66 -30.32 4.04 28.07
CA LEU A 66 -30.19 3.07 26.97
C LEU A 66 -28.99 2.12 27.11
N PHE A 67 -28.12 2.33 28.10
CA PHE A 67 -26.89 1.55 28.24
C PHE A 67 -27.13 0.03 28.33
N PRO A 68 -28.10 -0.48 29.10
CA PRO A 68 -28.39 -1.92 29.12
C PRO A 68 -28.78 -2.48 27.75
N GLN A 69 -29.53 -1.73 26.94
CA GLN A 69 -29.93 -2.13 25.58
C GLN A 69 -28.75 -2.09 24.61
N ALA A 70 -27.88 -1.08 24.73
CA ALA A 70 -26.65 -0.98 23.95
C ALA A 70 -25.73 -2.18 24.21
N MET A 71 -25.54 -2.56 25.48
CA MET A 71 -24.74 -3.73 25.86
C MET A 71 -25.35 -5.04 25.34
N LYS A 72 -26.67 -5.20 25.39
CA LYS A 72 -27.32 -6.39 24.79
C LYS A 72 -27.05 -6.52 23.29
N PHE A 73 -27.14 -5.42 22.55
CA PHE A 73 -26.89 -5.40 21.10
C PHE A 73 -25.40 -5.65 20.77
N LEU A 74 -24.50 -4.95 21.45
CA LEU A 74 -23.07 -5.06 21.19
C LEU A 74 -22.53 -6.48 21.50
N TRP A 75 -23.13 -7.20 22.46
CA TRP A 75 -22.74 -8.58 22.85
C TRP A 75 -23.64 -9.68 22.27
N GLU A 76 -24.60 -9.33 21.41
CA GLU A 76 -25.54 -10.31 20.85
C GLU A 76 -24.79 -11.42 20.08
N GLY A 77 -25.13 -12.68 20.35
CA GLY A 77 -24.47 -13.83 19.72
C GLY A 77 -23.08 -14.18 20.26
N TRP A 78 -22.58 -13.50 21.31
CA TRP A 78 -21.36 -13.91 22.01
C TRP A 78 -21.45 -15.38 22.49
N PRO A 79 -20.38 -16.20 22.36
CA PRO A 79 -18.99 -15.85 22.00
C PRO A 79 -18.65 -15.82 20.50
N LYS A 80 -19.62 -15.92 19.59
CA LYS A 80 -19.35 -15.83 18.16
C LYS A 80 -18.81 -14.42 17.81
N PRO A 81 -17.67 -14.31 17.11
CA PRO A 81 -17.19 -13.01 16.65
C PRO A 81 -18.18 -12.34 15.68
N VAL A 82 -18.22 -11.01 15.72
CA VAL A 82 -18.97 -10.21 14.75
C VAL A 82 -18.41 -10.50 13.35
N ALA A 83 -19.30 -10.71 12.38
CA ALA A 83 -18.89 -10.89 10.99
C ALA A 83 -18.54 -9.54 10.35
N LYS A 84 -17.59 -9.53 9.42
CA LYS A 84 -17.42 -8.38 8.52
C LYS A 84 -18.63 -8.29 7.60
N GLY A 85 -19.24 -7.11 7.49
CA GLY A 85 -20.29 -6.89 6.50
C GLY A 85 -19.74 -6.54 5.12
N ALA A 86 -20.66 -6.27 4.19
CA ALA A 86 -20.34 -5.93 2.80
C ALA A 86 -20.49 -4.42 2.57
N SER A 87 -19.39 -3.77 2.21
CA SER A 87 -19.39 -2.35 1.85
C SER A 87 -20.07 -2.12 0.50
N LYS A 88 -20.78 -0.99 0.37
CA LYS A 88 -21.32 -0.48 -0.89
C LYS A 88 -20.28 0.28 -1.72
N ASN A 89 -19.03 0.31 -1.29
CA ASN A 89 -17.93 0.90 -2.05
C ASN A 89 -17.60 0.02 -3.26
N GLN A 90 -17.79 0.57 -4.47
CA GLN A 90 -17.56 -0.15 -5.72
C GLN A 90 -16.10 -0.61 -5.86
N THR A 91 -15.13 0.24 -5.51
CA THR A 91 -13.70 -0.12 -5.58
C THR A 91 -13.37 -1.32 -4.70
N LEU A 92 -13.93 -1.39 -3.48
CA LEU A 92 -13.77 -2.57 -2.63
C LEU A 92 -14.41 -3.81 -3.26
N THR A 93 -15.59 -3.66 -3.87
CA THR A 93 -16.30 -4.75 -4.55
C THR A 93 -15.53 -5.27 -5.76
N ASP A 94 -14.90 -4.38 -6.52
CA ASP A 94 -14.13 -4.70 -7.73
C ASP A 94 -12.83 -5.44 -7.40
N ILE A 95 -12.17 -5.11 -6.29
CA ILE A 95 -10.84 -5.65 -5.97
C ILE A 95 -10.88 -6.85 -5.01
N LEU A 96 -11.84 -6.90 -4.08
CA LEU A 96 -11.87 -7.91 -3.02
C LEU A 96 -12.71 -9.13 -3.39
N ILE A 97 -12.25 -10.31 -2.96
CA ILE A 97 -13.03 -11.54 -2.95
C ILE A 97 -13.74 -11.64 -1.59
N PRO A 98 -15.08 -11.81 -1.54
CA PRO A 98 -15.80 -11.95 -0.27
C PRO A 98 -15.26 -13.12 0.58
N GLY A 99 -14.95 -12.84 1.85
CA GLY A 99 -14.43 -13.83 2.80
C GLY A 99 -12.92 -14.10 2.72
N GLU A 100 -12.22 -13.56 1.71
CA GLU A 100 -10.76 -13.65 1.64
C GLU A 100 -10.09 -12.57 2.50
N ASP A 101 -9.30 -13.01 3.47
CA ASP A 101 -8.56 -12.17 4.41
C ASP A 101 -7.04 -12.36 4.28
N TRP A 102 -6.28 -11.53 5.00
CA TRP A 102 -4.83 -11.70 5.08
C TRP A 102 -4.46 -13.07 5.65
N GLN A 103 -3.63 -13.80 4.91
CA GLN A 103 -3.02 -15.06 5.33
C GLN A 103 -1.56 -14.84 5.65
N LEU A 104 -1.11 -15.35 6.81
CA LEU A 104 0.30 -15.32 7.16
C LEU A 104 1.10 -16.21 6.19
N VAL A 105 2.19 -15.66 5.64
CA VAL A 105 3.14 -16.39 4.80
C VAL A 105 4.36 -16.80 5.63
N GLY A 106 4.86 -15.89 6.47
CA GLY A 106 5.92 -16.19 7.42
C GLY A 106 6.15 -15.06 8.42
N GLU A 107 6.86 -15.36 9.49
CA GLU A 107 7.14 -14.46 10.60
C GLU A 107 8.50 -14.75 11.24
N GLY A 108 8.93 -13.90 12.18
CA GLY A 108 10.21 -14.02 12.87
C GLY A 108 11.35 -13.26 12.20
N TYR A 109 11.03 -12.35 11.28
CA TYR A 109 11.99 -11.48 10.61
C TYR A 109 12.27 -10.24 11.46
N LYS A 110 13.32 -9.49 11.13
CA LYS A 110 13.62 -8.24 11.84
C LYS A 110 12.97 -7.03 11.18
N PHE A 111 13.03 -6.94 9.85
CA PHE A 111 12.27 -5.97 9.07
C PHE A 111 12.15 -6.43 7.63
N THR A 112 10.93 -6.75 7.22
CA THR A 112 10.60 -7.22 5.87
C THR A 112 10.38 -6.06 4.91
N GLU A 113 10.85 -6.20 3.67
CA GLU A 113 10.81 -5.14 2.65
C GLU A 113 11.04 -5.76 1.25
N GLY A 114 11.08 -4.95 0.20
CA GLY A 114 11.71 -5.32 -1.07
C GLY A 114 11.00 -6.44 -1.80
N THR A 115 9.67 -6.48 -1.69
CA THR A 115 8.87 -7.54 -2.30
C THR A 115 8.95 -7.45 -3.82
N ALA A 116 9.38 -8.54 -4.46
CA ALA A 116 9.51 -8.65 -5.91
C ALA A 116 8.84 -9.93 -6.40
N VAL A 117 8.55 -9.98 -7.70
CA VAL A 117 8.02 -11.17 -8.37
C VAL A 117 8.80 -11.39 -9.66
N ASN A 118 8.95 -12.63 -10.10
CA ASN A 118 9.50 -12.93 -11.42
C ASN A 118 8.40 -13.29 -12.43
N ALA A 119 8.79 -13.56 -13.69
CA ALA A 119 7.85 -13.89 -14.76
C ALA A 119 7.02 -15.17 -14.53
N LYS A 120 7.42 -16.04 -13.59
CA LYS A 120 6.66 -17.24 -13.20
C LYS A 120 5.65 -16.98 -12.09
N GLY A 121 5.63 -15.77 -11.52
CA GLY A 121 4.81 -15.44 -10.36
C GLY A 121 5.43 -15.85 -9.02
N GLU A 122 6.71 -16.27 -9.00
CA GLU A 122 7.45 -16.58 -7.77
C GLU A 122 7.81 -15.28 -7.05
N VAL A 123 7.60 -15.24 -5.74
CA VAL A 123 7.72 -14.03 -4.93
C VAL A 123 8.99 -14.06 -4.10
N PHE A 124 9.66 -12.92 -4.03
CA PHE A 124 10.87 -12.69 -3.28
C PHE A 124 10.65 -11.52 -2.31
N PHE A 125 11.35 -11.52 -1.18
CA PHE A 125 11.37 -10.39 -0.25
C PHE A 125 12.67 -10.36 0.54
N GLN A 126 12.97 -9.21 1.16
CA GLN A 126 14.16 -9.00 1.97
C GLN A 126 13.82 -9.02 3.46
N ASP A 127 14.71 -9.57 4.27
CA ASP A 127 14.83 -9.27 5.70
C ASP A 127 16.10 -8.44 5.89
N ILE A 128 15.95 -7.12 5.75
CA ILE A 128 17.06 -6.19 5.54
C ILE A 128 18.11 -6.31 6.65
N PRO A 129 17.74 -6.24 7.95
CA PRO A 129 18.74 -6.18 9.01
C PRO A 129 19.52 -7.49 9.17
N ASN A 130 18.90 -8.62 8.80
CA ASN A 130 19.52 -9.94 8.84
C ASN A 130 20.31 -10.28 7.56
N GLY A 131 20.27 -9.42 6.52
CA GLY A 131 21.02 -9.63 5.29
C GLY A 131 20.58 -10.87 4.52
N LYS A 132 19.26 -11.14 4.50
CA LYS A 132 18.68 -12.31 3.82
C LYS A 132 17.67 -11.89 2.76
N THR A 133 17.73 -12.56 1.61
CA THR A 133 16.61 -12.63 0.66
C THR A 133 15.90 -13.96 0.86
N TYR A 134 14.58 -13.93 0.83
CA TYR A 134 13.73 -15.12 0.80
C TYR A 134 12.99 -15.24 -0.53
N THR A 135 12.70 -16.47 -0.92
CA THR A 135 11.67 -16.83 -1.91
C THR A 135 10.65 -17.76 -1.26
N LEU A 136 9.63 -18.19 -2.00
CA LEU A 136 8.65 -19.16 -1.54
C LEU A 136 8.90 -20.53 -2.20
N ASP A 137 8.80 -21.60 -1.42
CA ASP A 137 8.77 -22.96 -1.96
C ASP A 137 7.43 -23.27 -2.66
N ALA A 138 7.30 -24.46 -3.23
CA ALA A 138 6.08 -24.89 -3.92
C ALA A 138 4.83 -24.95 -3.02
N SER A 139 4.99 -25.02 -1.70
CA SER A 139 3.89 -24.96 -0.73
C SER A 139 3.53 -23.53 -0.32
N GLY A 140 4.32 -22.54 -0.76
CA GLY A 140 4.18 -21.14 -0.41
C GLY A 140 4.89 -20.75 0.90
N LYS A 141 5.78 -21.59 1.41
CA LYS A 141 6.56 -21.31 2.63
C LYS A 141 7.85 -20.56 2.30
N PRO A 142 8.25 -19.55 3.08
CA PRO A 142 9.52 -18.86 2.90
C PRO A 142 10.74 -19.77 3.05
N ILE A 143 11.66 -19.65 2.10
CA ILE A 143 13.00 -20.27 2.12
C ILE A 143 14.04 -19.19 1.79
N ALA A 144 15.13 -19.15 2.57
CA ALA A 144 16.20 -18.20 2.33
C ALA A 144 17.01 -18.61 1.09
N LEU A 145 17.36 -17.65 0.25
CA LEU A 145 18.34 -17.87 -0.81
C LEU A 145 19.72 -18.06 -0.20
N ASN A 146 20.51 -18.95 -0.79
CA ASN A 146 21.90 -19.17 -0.38
C ASN A 146 22.83 -18.10 -0.98
N LEU A 147 22.63 -16.85 -0.59
CA LEU A 147 23.44 -15.70 -0.97
C LEU A 147 23.49 -14.67 0.17
N ASP A 148 24.54 -13.86 0.21
CA ASP A 148 24.57 -12.65 1.04
C ASP A 148 23.76 -11.56 0.32
N SER A 149 22.67 -11.10 0.93
CA SER A 149 21.85 -10.05 0.31
C SER A 149 22.49 -8.67 0.42
N LYS A 150 23.61 -8.54 1.14
CA LYS A 150 24.29 -7.26 1.42
C LYS A 150 23.36 -6.20 2.04
N LYS A 151 22.29 -6.65 2.71
CA LYS A 151 21.26 -5.78 3.29
C LYS A 151 20.61 -4.84 2.26
N VAL A 152 20.39 -5.33 1.04
CA VAL A 152 19.53 -4.66 0.06
C VAL A 152 18.10 -4.53 0.59
N SER A 153 17.42 -3.47 0.17
CA SER A 153 15.99 -3.20 0.42
C SER A 153 15.20 -3.50 -0.86
N GLY A 154 15.05 -2.52 -1.75
CA GLY A 154 14.31 -2.61 -2.99
C GLY A 154 14.81 -3.72 -3.90
N THR A 155 13.87 -4.46 -4.48
CA THR A 155 14.15 -5.51 -5.46
C THR A 155 13.11 -5.49 -6.56
N ALA A 156 13.53 -5.68 -7.81
CA ALA A 156 12.65 -5.80 -8.97
C ALA A 156 13.22 -6.79 -9.99
N TYR A 157 12.36 -7.41 -10.80
CA TYR A 157 12.82 -8.18 -11.96
C TYR A 157 12.73 -7.32 -13.23
N GLY A 158 13.73 -7.47 -14.10
CA GLY A 158 13.77 -6.81 -15.40
C GLY A 158 13.25 -7.69 -16.55
N PRO A 159 13.14 -7.11 -17.76
CA PRO A 159 12.67 -7.81 -18.95
C PRO A 159 13.62 -8.91 -19.45
N ASP A 160 14.86 -8.94 -18.96
CA ASP A 160 15.86 -9.97 -19.21
C ASP A 160 15.79 -11.14 -18.22
N GLY A 161 14.83 -11.12 -17.30
CA GLY A 161 14.64 -12.13 -16.26
C GLY A 161 15.63 -12.03 -15.10
N ARG A 162 16.50 -11.02 -15.08
CA ARG A 162 17.42 -10.78 -13.96
C ARG A 162 16.71 -10.10 -12.80
N ARG A 163 17.18 -10.38 -11.59
CA ARG A 163 16.75 -9.69 -10.37
C ARG A 163 17.69 -8.54 -10.09
N TYR A 164 17.17 -7.33 -10.04
CA TYR A 164 17.90 -6.12 -9.68
C TYR A 164 17.59 -5.74 -8.23
N ALA A 165 18.60 -5.38 -7.47
CA ALA A 165 18.46 -5.00 -6.07
C ALA A 165 19.27 -3.76 -5.74
N THR A 166 18.72 -2.92 -4.85
CA THR A 166 19.39 -1.73 -4.32
C THR A 166 19.21 -1.66 -2.81
N GLY A 167 20.03 -0.87 -2.14
CA GLY A 167 19.91 -0.61 -0.71
C GLY A 167 20.98 0.35 -0.21
N ALA A 168 20.74 0.90 0.97
CA ALA A 168 21.72 1.78 1.64
C ALA A 168 23.02 1.03 2.01
N GLY A 169 22.94 -0.28 2.24
CA GLY A 169 24.07 -1.14 2.59
C GLY A 169 25.16 -1.21 1.52
N PRO A 170 24.87 -1.72 0.31
CA PRO A 170 25.90 -1.99 -0.69
C PRO A 170 26.41 -0.72 -1.41
N LYS A 171 25.68 0.40 -1.36
CA LYS A 171 25.95 1.60 -2.19
C LYS A 171 26.05 1.31 -3.69
N GLN A 172 25.41 0.23 -4.14
CA GLN A 172 25.45 -0.29 -5.50
C GLN A 172 24.05 -0.68 -5.94
N VAL A 173 23.83 -0.74 -7.24
CA VAL A 173 22.77 -1.57 -7.82
C VAL A 173 23.37 -2.89 -8.28
N LEU A 174 22.83 -3.98 -7.74
CA LEU A 174 23.25 -5.34 -7.99
C LEU A 174 22.26 -6.00 -8.95
N ALA A 175 22.77 -6.86 -9.83
CA ALA A 175 21.97 -7.68 -10.72
C ALA A 175 22.34 -9.16 -10.54
N TYR A 176 21.34 -10.00 -10.36
CA TYR A 176 21.48 -11.45 -10.18
C TYR A 176 20.85 -12.16 -11.38
N ASP A 177 21.57 -13.11 -11.97
CA ASP A 177 21.00 -14.00 -12.98
C ASP A 177 20.09 -15.08 -12.34
N ALA A 178 19.56 -15.99 -13.17
CA ALA A 178 18.68 -17.06 -12.70
C ALA A 178 19.40 -18.09 -11.80
N ALA A 179 20.73 -18.20 -11.88
CA ALA A 179 21.55 -19.03 -11.01
C ALA A 179 21.94 -18.30 -9.71
N GLY A 180 21.58 -17.02 -9.56
CA GLY A 180 21.95 -16.19 -8.43
C GLY A 180 23.35 -15.60 -8.51
N VAL A 181 24.00 -15.65 -9.67
CA VAL A 181 25.32 -15.04 -9.89
C VAL A 181 25.16 -13.53 -9.90
N GLU A 182 25.89 -12.88 -9.00
CA GLU A 182 25.86 -11.44 -8.79
C GLU A 182 26.78 -10.72 -9.78
N THR A 183 26.32 -9.59 -10.31
CA THR A 183 27.16 -8.56 -10.95
C THR A 183 26.78 -7.18 -10.42
N VAL A 184 27.75 -6.28 -10.34
CA VAL A 184 27.47 -4.87 -10.08
C VAL A 184 27.01 -4.21 -11.39
N LEU A 185 25.78 -3.70 -11.41
CA LEU A 185 25.27 -2.91 -12.53
C LEU A 185 25.80 -1.48 -12.47
N ALA A 186 25.76 -0.88 -11.28
CA ALA A 186 26.19 0.49 -11.06
C ALA A 186 26.78 0.68 -9.66
N GLU A 187 27.96 1.31 -9.61
CA GLU A 187 28.60 1.77 -8.39
C GLU A 187 28.00 3.10 -7.92
N GLU A 188 28.18 3.45 -6.64
CA GLU A 188 27.73 4.71 -6.03
C GLU A 188 26.22 5.00 -6.28
N ALA A 189 25.41 3.95 -6.17
CA ALA A 189 23.97 3.97 -6.47
C ALA A 189 23.16 3.26 -5.36
N GLY A 190 23.50 3.54 -4.10
CA GLY A 190 22.78 3.01 -2.94
C GLY A 190 21.42 3.66 -2.73
N GLY A 191 20.37 2.98 -3.17
CA GLY A 191 19.00 3.45 -3.09
C GLY A 191 18.20 2.85 -1.94
N ASN A 192 16.88 3.03 -2.01
CA ASN A 192 15.89 2.42 -1.13
C ASN A 192 14.99 1.46 -1.92
N ASP A 193 14.22 1.95 -2.90
CA ASP A 193 13.38 1.10 -3.76
C ASP A 193 13.84 1.15 -5.24
N ILE A 194 13.34 0.21 -6.04
CA ILE A 194 13.73 0.00 -7.44
C ILE A 194 12.55 -0.48 -8.30
N THR A 195 12.48 0.01 -9.55
CA THR A 195 11.65 -0.59 -10.60
C THR A 195 12.45 -0.66 -11.90
N VAL A 196 12.08 -1.61 -12.76
CA VAL A 196 12.68 -1.76 -14.09
C VAL A 196 11.58 -1.72 -15.14
N ASP A 197 11.75 -0.92 -16.18
CA ASP A 197 10.79 -0.84 -17.29
C ASP A 197 11.05 -1.90 -18.37
N ARG A 198 10.18 -1.95 -19.39
CA ARG A 198 10.27 -2.95 -20.46
C ARG A 198 11.51 -2.77 -21.35
N LYS A 199 12.07 -1.56 -21.38
CA LYS A 199 13.28 -1.19 -22.13
C LYS A 199 14.56 -1.48 -21.34
N GLY A 200 14.45 -1.88 -20.08
CA GLY A 200 15.59 -2.12 -19.19
C GLY A 200 16.11 -0.86 -18.50
N ASN A 201 15.36 0.24 -18.53
CA ASN A 201 15.68 1.39 -17.68
C ASN A 201 15.38 1.02 -16.22
N VAL A 202 16.37 1.20 -15.36
CA VAL A 202 16.28 0.94 -13.93
C VAL A 202 16.10 2.28 -13.20
N TYR A 203 14.99 2.46 -12.51
CA TYR A 203 14.76 3.65 -11.69
C TYR A 203 14.93 3.30 -10.22
N ILE A 204 15.65 4.14 -9.47
CA ILE A 204 15.84 3.97 -8.02
C ILE A 204 15.61 5.27 -7.27
N THR A 205 15.15 5.16 -6.03
CA THR A 205 15.08 6.26 -5.06
C THR A 205 16.30 6.24 -4.14
N LEU A 206 16.86 7.41 -3.85
CA LEU A 206 17.98 7.60 -2.93
C LEU A 206 17.57 8.60 -1.83
N PRO A 207 16.90 8.15 -0.77
CA PRO A 207 16.57 9.02 0.36
C PRO A 207 17.82 9.34 1.20
N ASP A 208 17.95 10.60 1.64
CA ASP A 208 18.97 11.06 2.60
C ASP A 208 18.28 11.65 3.86
N GLY A 209 17.45 10.82 4.49
CA GLY A 209 16.63 11.24 5.62
C GLY A 209 15.49 12.19 5.23
N ARG A 210 14.93 12.88 6.23
CA ARG A 210 13.73 13.73 6.06
C ARG A 210 14.06 15.16 5.65
N GLU A 211 15.22 15.67 6.08
CA GLU A 211 15.60 17.08 5.95
C GLU A 211 16.33 17.38 4.64
N LYS A 212 17.11 16.41 4.14
CA LYS A 212 17.85 16.58 2.90
C LYS A 212 17.03 16.05 1.71
N PRO A 213 17.13 16.72 0.55
CA PRO A 213 16.40 16.31 -0.63
C PRO A 213 16.88 14.93 -1.08
N SER A 214 15.92 14.03 -1.34
CA SER A 214 16.19 12.75 -1.98
C SER A 214 16.55 12.96 -3.45
N LYS A 215 17.21 11.97 -4.05
CA LYS A 215 17.45 11.90 -5.50
C LYS A 215 16.73 10.72 -6.12
N LEU A 216 16.38 10.84 -7.39
CA LEU A 216 15.97 9.72 -8.23
C LEU A 216 17.02 9.53 -9.32
N LEU A 217 17.45 8.29 -9.52
CA LEU A 217 18.37 7.94 -10.60
C LEU A 217 17.67 7.06 -11.63
N LEU A 218 17.95 7.35 -12.91
CA LEU A 218 17.84 6.42 -14.02
C LEU A 218 19.19 5.74 -14.21
N ILE A 219 19.19 4.41 -14.26
CA ILE A 219 20.38 3.58 -14.49
C ILE A 219 20.10 2.72 -15.72
N ARG A 220 21.01 2.79 -16.68
CA ARG A 220 20.97 1.98 -17.90
C ARG A 220 21.61 0.62 -17.66
N LEU A 221 21.28 -0.36 -18.50
CA LEU A 221 21.89 -1.70 -18.41
C LEU A 221 23.41 -1.73 -18.68
N ASN A 222 23.97 -0.67 -19.28
CA ASN A 222 25.42 -0.48 -19.44
C ASN A 222 26.08 0.17 -18.20
N GLY A 223 25.31 0.46 -17.13
CA GLY A 223 25.79 1.09 -15.90
C GLY A 223 25.79 2.62 -15.91
N GLU A 224 25.41 3.28 -17.01
CA GLU A 224 25.27 4.74 -17.06
C GLU A 224 24.19 5.22 -16.08
N LYS A 225 24.49 6.28 -15.32
CA LYS A 225 23.61 6.87 -14.30
C LYS A 225 23.23 8.29 -14.71
N VAL A 226 21.94 8.62 -14.60
CA VAL A 226 21.40 9.97 -14.83
C VAL A 226 20.53 10.36 -13.63
N VAL A 227 20.79 11.52 -13.03
CA VAL A 227 19.88 12.11 -12.03
C VAL A 227 18.65 12.62 -12.77
N VAL A 228 17.49 12.08 -12.44
CA VAL A 228 16.21 12.42 -13.12
C VAL A 228 15.27 13.24 -12.26
N ASP A 229 15.52 13.35 -10.95
CA ASP A 229 14.85 14.30 -10.07
C ASP A 229 15.66 14.51 -8.77
N GLU A 230 15.46 15.68 -8.16
CA GLU A 230 15.89 15.98 -6.80
C GLU A 230 14.77 16.75 -6.05
N GLY A 231 14.75 16.66 -4.73
CA GLY A 231 13.92 17.56 -3.89
C GLY A 231 12.76 16.92 -3.14
N LEU A 232 12.48 15.64 -3.36
CA LEU A 232 11.47 14.92 -2.58
C LEU A 232 11.95 14.68 -1.14
N LYS A 233 11.03 14.78 -0.18
CA LYS A 233 11.27 14.49 1.24
C LYS A 233 11.14 13.01 1.52
N PHE A 234 12.28 12.33 1.60
CA PHE A 234 12.34 10.88 1.79
C PHE A 234 11.60 10.13 0.66
N ALA A 235 12.12 10.25 -0.58
CA ALA A 235 11.63 9.46 -1.71
C ALA A 235 11.83 7.98 -1.42
N ASN A 236 10.77 7.19 -1.58
CA ASN A 236 10.77 5.81 -1.10
C ASN A 236 10.33 4.84 -2.20
N GLY A 237 9.13 4.27 -2.12
CA GLY A 237 8.62 3.38 -3.15
C GLY A 237 8.47 4.05 -4.51
N LEU A 238 8.63 3.25 -5.58
CA LEU A 238 8.31 3.67 -6.94
C LEU A 238 7.68 2.55 -7.79
N CYS A 239 6.82 2.91 -8.73
CA CYS A 239 6.25 1.95 -9.69
C CYS A 239 5.84 2.60 -11.01
N LEU A 240 5.69 1.77 -12.04
CA LEU A 240 5.25 2.20 -13.36
C LEU A 240 3.73 2.13 -13.49
N SER A 241 3.17 3.04 -14.26
CA SER A 241 1.82 2.89 -14.83
C SER A 241 1.76 1.69 -15.80
N PRO A 242 0.57 1.10 -16.04
CA PRO A 242 0.45 -0.07 -16.91
C PRO A 242 0.89 0.15 -18.37
N ASP A 243 0.80 1.38 -18.87
CA ASP A 243 1.27 1.77 -20.20
C ASP A 243 2.73 2.26 -20.22
N GLN A 244 3.39 2.25 -19.06
CA GLN A 244 4.77 2.69 -18.84
C GLN A 244 5.04 4.12 -19.35
N THR A 245 4.02 4.98 -19.37
CA THR A 245 4.17 6.41 -19.72
C THR A 245 4.43 7.29 -18.49
N GLN A 246 4.12 6.76 -17.30
CA GLN A 246 4.23 7.45 -16.03
C GLN A 246 5.00 6.63 -15.01
N LEU A 247 5.81 7.32 -14.20
CA LEU A 247 6.45 6.81 -12.98
C LEU A 247 5.78 7.45 -11.76
N TYR A 248 5.31 6.62 -10.83
CA TYR A 248 4.77 7.04 -9.53
C TYR A 248 5.83 6.87 -8.45
N VAL A 249 5.95 7.84 -7.54
CA VAL A 249 6.96 7.83 -6.46
C VAL A 249 6.33 8.32 -5.16
N THR A 250 6.51 7.57 -4.08
CA THR A 250 6.04 7.99 -2.75
C THR A 250 7.04 8.94 -2.09
N GLU A 251 6.52 9.96 -1.42
CA GLU A 251 7.28 10.88 -0.58
C GLU A 251 6.91 10.61 0.89
N SER A 252 7.67 9.76 1.59
CA SER A 252 7.28 9.21 2.89
C SER A 252 7.01 10.29 3.94
N ALA A 253 7.80 11.36 3.96
CA ALA A 253 7.66 12.45 4.92
C ALA A 253 6.57 13.47 4.50
N SER A 254 5.53 13.02 3.79
CA SER A 254 4.40 13.84 3.32
C SER A 254 3.10 13.01 3.15
N HIS A 255 2.09 13.61 2.51
CA HIS A 255 0.86 12.94 2.07
C HIS A 255 0.87 12.62 0.56
N TRP A 256 1.96 12.91 -0.15
CA TRP A 256 1.98 12.94 -1.59
C TRP A 256 2.54 11.66 -2.19
N VAL A 257 1.82 11.17 -3.21
CA VAL A 257 2.41 10.39 -4.29
C VAL A 257 2.64 11.35 -5.45
N TRP A 258 3.87 11.37 -5.95
CA TRP A 258 4.28 12.15 -7.11
C TRP A 258 4.18 11.33 -8.37
N VAL A 259 3.95 11.99 -9.50
CA VAL A 259 4.00 11.36 -10.82
C VAL A 259 4.89 12.17 -11.74
N TYR A 260 5.54 11.44 -12.65
CA TYR A 260 6.39 11.96 -13.70
C TYR A 260 5.96 11.35 -15.03
N GLN A 261 6.06 12.12 -16.11
CA GLN A 261 5.99 11.58 -17.46
C GLN A 261 7.36 11.01 -17.83
N ILE A 262 7.38 9.74 -18.24
CA ILE A 262 8.58 9.07 -18.76
C ILE A 262 8.78 9.48 -20.22
N GLN A 263 9.92 10.09 -20.51
CA GLN A 263 10.29 10.52 -21.85
C GLN A 263 10.80 9.34 -22.70
N PRO A 264 10.87 9.47 -24.04
CA PRO A 264 11.31 8.38 -24.91
C PRO A 264 12.68 7.80 -24.56
N ASP A 265 13.59 8.65 -24.07
CA ASP A 265 14.93 8.29 -23.62
C ASP A 265 14.96 7.72 -22.19
N GLY A 266 13.84 7.70 -21.47
CA GLY A 266 13.73 7.24 -20.08
C GLY A 266 13.87 8.32 -19.02
N THR A 267 14.24 9.56 -19.38
CA THR A 267 14.27 10.68 -18.43
C THR A 267 12.86 11.07 -17.97
N LEU A 268 12.77 11.87 -16.90
CA LEU A 268 11.51 12.24 -16.30
C LEU A 268 11.18 13.72 -16.57
N ALA A 269 9.93 14.01 -16.89
CA ALA A 269 9.41 15.37 -17.04
C ALA A 269 8.04 15.53 -16.38
N ALA A 270 7.49 16.75 -16.39
CA ALA A 270 6.15 17.05 -15.91
C ALA A 270 5.84 16.55 -14.49
N LYS A 271 6.83 16.67 -13.58
CA LYS A 271 6.69 16.35 -12.15
C LYS A 271 5.47 17.06 -11.57
N GLN A 272 4.55 16.31 -10.98
CA GLN A 272 3.38 16.86 -10.32
C GLN A 272 2.99 16.06 -9.07
N ARG A 273 2.40 16.75 -8.10
CA ARG A 273 1.66 16.12 -7.02
C ARG A 273 0.45 15.42 -7.62
N TYR A 274 0.28 14.15 -7.34
CA TYR A 274 -0.74 13.33 -7.99
C TYR A 274 -1.72 12.75 -6.98
N GLY A 275 -1.24 11.95 -6.03
CA GLY A 275 -2.07 11.32 -5.00
C GLY A 275 -2.00 12.07 -3.68
N HIS A 276 -3.16 12.35 -3.06
CA HIS A 276 -3.24 12.86 -1.68
C HIS A 276 -3.72 11.72 -0.75
N LEU A 277 -2.79 11.17 0.02
CA LEU A 277 -3.00 10.06 0.95
C LEU A 277 -3.64 10.55 2.25
N HIS A 278 -4.58 9.77 2.76
CA HIS A 278 -5.19 10.01 4.08
C HIS A 278 -4.17 9.72 5.18
N VAL A 279 -4.27 10.45 6.29
CA VAL A 279 -3.43 10.29 7.47
C VAL A 279 -4.26 10.15 8.73
N PRO A 280 -3.69 9.54 9.80
CA PRO A 280 -4.22 9.71 11.14
C PRO A 280 -4.16 11.18 11.57
N ASP A 281 -5.13 11.62 12.37
CA ASP A 281 -5.20 13.03 12.82
C ASP A 281 -4.06 13.45 13.75
N TRP A 282 -3.35 12.47 14.31
CA TRP A 282 -2.22 12.67 15.21
C TRP A 282 -0.86 12.54 14.51
N GLU A 283 -0.85 12.48 13.16
CA GLU A 283 0.35 12.35 12.35
C GLU A 283 0.37 13.41 11.25
N GLU A 284 1.56 13.84 10.85
CA GLU A 284 1.76 14.89 9.84
C GLU A 284 2.04 14.32 8.43
N ASN A 285 2.05 13.00 8.27
CA ASN A 285 2.38 12.34 7.01
C ASN A 285 1.80 10.93 6.93
N ALA A 286 1.66 10.42 5.70
CA ALA A 286 1.17 9.07 5.44
C ALA A 286 2.22 7.99 5.67
N TRP A 287 3.50 8.38 5.74
CA TRP A 287 4.65 7.48 5.78
C TRP A 287 4.55 6.43 4.69
N ALA A 288 4.24 6.91 3.48
CA ALA A 288 4.06 6.08 2.31
C ALA A 288 5.39 5.42 1.94
N ASP A 289 5.38 4.10 1.78
CA ASP A 289 6.56 3.30 1.53
C ASP A 289 6.42 2.70 0.12
N GLY A 290 6.42 1.37 -0.05
CA GLY A 290 6.21 0.71 -1.32
C GLY A 290 4.82 0.92 -1.97
N LEU A 291 4.81 0.93 -3.31
CA LEU A 291 3.59 0.97 -4.11
C LEU A 291 3.69 0.09 -5.37
N LYS A 292 2.53 -0.36 -5.88
CA LYS A 292 2.41 -1.06 -7.17
C LYS A 292 1.09 -0.72 -7.87
N CYS A 293 1.04 -0.92 -9.19
CA CYS A 293 -0.17 -0.79 -9.98
C CYS A 293 -0.82 -2.14 -10.27
N ASP A 294 -2.15 -2.17 -10.38
CA ASP A 294 -2.87 -3.24 -11.08
C ASP A 294 -2.99 -2.93 -12.59
N ARG A 295 -3.48 -3.90 -13.37
CA ARG A 295 -3.68 -3.76 -14.83
C ARG A 295 -4.78 -2.76 -15.21
N ASP A 296 -5.64 -2.38 -14.27
CA ASP A 296 -6.67 -1.36 -14.48
C ASP A 296 -6.17 0.05 -14.11
N GLY A 297 -4.89 0.19 -13.76
CA GLY A 297 -4.27 1.47 -13.41
C GLY A 297 -4.61 1.97 -12.00
N ARG A 298 -5.10 1.10 -11.11
CA ARG A 298 -5.23 1.43 -9.69
C ARG A 298 -3.86 1.31 -9.02
N ILE A 299 -3.56 2.24 -8.12
CA ILE A 299 -2.26 2.30 -7.43
C ILE A 299 -2.47 1.93 -5.97
N TYR A 300 -1.74 0.92 -5.50
CA TYR A 300 -1.79 0.40 -4.13
C TYR A 300 -0.57 0.93 -3.39
N VAL A 301 -0.79 1.67 -2.31
CA VAL A 301 0.27 2.34 -1.56
C VAL A 301 0.25 1.87 -0.11
N THR A 302 1.36 1.35 0.41
CA THR A 302 1.50 1.04 1.84
C THR A 302 1.63 2.32 2.65
N THR A 303 0.85 2.47 3.72
CA THR A 303 0.83 3.68 4.56
C THR A 303 0.57 3.33 6.03
N ARG A 304 0.70 4.32 6.93
CA ARG A 304 0.37 4.19 8.37
C ARG A 304 -1.02 3.63 8.65
N ILE A 305 -1.97 3.88 7.75
CA ILE A 305 -3.38 3.53 7.95
C ILE A 305 -3.82 2.29 7.16
N GLY A 306 -2.86 1.56 6.58
CA GLY A 306 -3.13 0.42 5.71
C GLY A 306 -2.74 0.69 4.27
N ILE A 307 -3.28 -0.11 3.36
CA ILE A 307 -2.99 -0.01 1.93
C ILE A 307 -4.04 0.88 1.30
N GLN A 308 -3.65 2.09 0.90
CA GLN A 308 -4.54 3.04 0.23
C GLN A 308 -4.54 2.75 -1.27
N VAL A 309 -5.73 2.58 -1.84
CA VAL A 309 -5.94 2.28 -3.25
C VAL A 309 -6.42 3.54 -3.95
N MET A 310 -5.59 4.06 -4.84
CA MET A 310 -5.89 5.20 -5.70
C MET A 310 -6.42 4.75 -7.05
N ASP A 311 -7.31 5.53 -7.64
CA ASP A 311 -7.68 5.39 -9.05
C ASP A 311 -6.67 6.06 -10.00
N GLN A 312 -6.95 5.96 -11.31
CA GLN A 312 -6.16 6.58 -12.38
C GLN A 312 -6.14 8.13 -12.35
N LEU A 313 -6.86 8.77 -11.43
CA LEU A 313 -6.83 10.22 -11.21
C LEU A 313 -6.13 10.60 -9.89
N GLY A 314 -5.51 9.62 -9.20
CA GLY A 314 -4.79 9.85 -7.95
C GLY A 314 -5.70 9.97 -6.71
N ARG A 315 -7.00 9.67 -6.82
CA ARG A 315 -7.93 9.79 -5.70
C ARG A 315 -7.93 8.48 -4.91
N VAL A 316 -7.71 8.55 -3.59
CA VAL A 316 -7.89 7.37 -2.72
C VAL A 316 -9.36 6.97 -2.66
N GLN A 317 -9.69 5.81 -3.21
CA GLN A 317 -11.07 5.27 -3.30
C GLN A 317 -11.32 4.17 -2.27
N ALA A 318 -10.28 3.44 -1.86
CA ALA A 318 -10.39 2.37 -0.87
C ALA A 318 -9.17 2.33 0.05
N ILE A 319 -9.35 1.77 1.25
CA ILE A 319 -8.28 1.53 2.21
C ILE A 319 -8.44 0.11 2.76
N LEU A 320 -7.43 -0.73 2.52
CA LEU A 320 -7.38 -2.08 3.08
C LEU A 320 -6.66 -2.01 4.42
N PRO A 321 -7.26 -2.47 5.53
CA PRO A 321 -6.58 -2.56 6.81
C PRO A 321 -5.28 -3.36 6.69
N ALA A 322 -4.19 -2.82 7.24
CA ALA A 322 -2.93 -3.55 7.33
C ALA A 322 -3.11 -4.85 8.14
N PRO A 323 -2.41 -5.94 7.77
CA PRO A 323 -2.31 -7.10 8.65
C PRO A 323 -1.58 -6.74 9.95
N LYS A 324 -1.82 -7.50 11.03
CA LYS A 324 -1.20 -7.25 12.33
C LYS A 324 0.26 -7.73 12.33
N ALA A 325 1.20 -6.82 12.55
CA ALA A 325 2.62 -7.09 12.71
C ALA A 325 3.27 -6.11 13.71
N SER A 326 4.56 -6.27 13.99
CA SER A 326 5.32 -5.39 14.89
C SER A 326 5.48 -3.95 14.38
N GLY A 327 5.24 -3.73 13.09
CA GLY A 327 5.38 -2.43 12.43
C GLY A 327 4.45 -2.25 11.24
N GLN A 328 4.59 -1.11 10.57
CA GLN A 328 3.83 -0.75 9.37
C GLN A 328 4.09 -1.76 8.23
N THR A 329 3.10 -1.91 7.36
CA THR A 329 3.32 -2.48 6.04
C THR A 329 4.30 -1.60 5.25
N SER A 330 5.39 -2.20 4.79
CA SER A 330 6.49 -1.51 4.12
C SER A 330 6.37 -1.61 2.60
N ASN A 331 6.19 -2.80 2.04
CA ASN A 331 6.14 -3.00 0.59
C ASN A 331 5.05 -4.01 0.19
N LEU A 332 4.73 -4.05 -1.11
CA LEU A 332 3.79 -5.00 -1.68
C LEU A 332 4.16 -5.39 -3.11
N VAL A 333 3.73 -6.58 -3.52
CA VAL A 333 3.81 -7.07 -4.89
C VAL A 333 2.64 -7.98 -5.21
N PHE A 334 2.26 -8.07 -6.48
CA PHE A 334 1.30 -9.06 -6.97
C PHE A 334 2.06 -10.27 -7.50
N GLY A 335 1.75 -11.46 -7.00
CA GLY A 335 2.39 -12.71 -7.40
C GLY A 335 1.41 -13.86 -7.55
N GLY A 336 1.93 -15.09 -7.56
CA GLY A 336 1.21 -16.26 -8.03
C GLY A 336 1.16 -16.32 -9.55
N SER A 337 0.81 -17.47 -10.11
CA SER A 337 0.84 -17.72 -11.56
C SER A 337 -0.04 -16.77 -12.39
N ASN A 338 -1.06 -16.16 -11.76
CA ASN A 338 -1.95 -15.20 -12.39
C ASN A 338 -1.68 -13.74 -11.98
N PHE A 339 -0.69 -13.49 -11.11
CA PHE A 339 -0.43 -12.18 -10.51
C PHE A 339 -1.66 -11.60 -9.78
N ASP A 340 -2.53 -12.46 -9.23
CA ASP A 340 -3.79 -12.12 -8.55
C ASP A 340 -3.72 -12.27 -7.02
N VAL A 341 -2.53 -12.53 -6.49
CA VAL A 341 -2.28 -12.61 -5.05
C VAL A 341 -1.38 -11.45 -4.63
N MET A 342 -1.90 -10.54 -3.81
CA MET A 342 -1.11 -9.48 -3.21
C MET A 342 -0.32 -10.04 -2.04
N TYR A 343 0.99 -9.92 -2.10
CA TYR A 343 1.92 -10.17 -1.00
C TYR A 343 2.34 -8.85 -0.40
N VAL A 344 2.46 -8.80 0.93
CA VAL A 344 2.84 -7.59 1.66
C VAL A 344 3.89 -7.91 2.71
N SER A 345 4.93 -7.10 2.77
CA SER A 345 5.88 -7.07 3.88
C SER A 345 5.37 -6.13 4.96
N SER A 346 5.37 -6.58 6.22
CA SER A 346 4.86 -5.79 7.34
C SER A 346 5.66 -6.09 8.59
N GLY A 347 6.56 -5.18 8.97
CA GLY A 347 7.44 -5.34 10.12
C GLY A 347 8.17 -6.69 10.10
N ASP A 348 7.90 -7.52 11.10
CA ASP A 348 8.50 -8.84 11.32
C ASP A 348 7.85 -10.00 10.54
N LYS A 349 6.90 -9.71 9.63
CA LYS A 349 6.07 -10.72 8.95
C LYS A 349 5.82 -10.42 7.48
N VAL A 350 5.46 -11.46 6.74
CA VAL A 350 4.93 -11.37 5.36
C VAL A 350 3.54 -11.98 5.33
N PHE A 351 2.61 -11.33 4.64
CA PHE A 351 1.25 -11.80 4.44
C PHE A 351 0.92 -11.88 2.95
N ARG A 352 -0.15 -12.61 2.63
CA ARG A 352 -0.75 -12.63 1.30
C ARG A 352 -2.26 -12.51 1.36
N ARG A 353 -2.86 -12.02 0.29
CA ARG A 353 -4.32 -12.01 0.10
C ARG A 353 -4.64 -12.14 -1.37
N LYS A 354 -5.56 -13.05 -1.70
CA LYS A 354 -6.05 -13.21 -3.07
C LYS A 354 -7.06 -12.11 -3.40
N LEU A 355 -6.94 -11.51 -4.58
CA LEU A 355 -7.77 -10.42 -5.08
C LEU A 355 -8.41 -10.80 -6.41
N LYS A 356 -9.39 -10.01 -6.85
CA LYS A 356 -10.02 -10.15 -8.17
C LYS A 356 -9.18 -9.57 -9.31
N VAL A 357 -8.26 -8.66 -8.96
CA VAL A 357 -7.42 -7.92 -9.90
C VAL A 357 -6.06 -8.58 -10.07
N ARG A 358 -5.35 -8.18 -11.13
CA ARG A 358 -3.99 -8.63 -11.41
C ARG A 358 -3.02 -7.46 -11.39
N GLY A 359 -1.84 -7.66 -10.81
CA GLY A 359 -0.75 -6.70 -10.90
C GLY A 359 -0.26 -6.51 -12.34
N VAL A 360 0.29 -5.33 -12.61
CA VAL A 360 1.12 -5.11 -13.80
C VAL A 360 2.60 -5.21 -13.43
N ASN A 361 3.40 -5.81 -14.33
CA ASN A 361 4.84 -5.93 -14.14
C ASN A 361 5.61 -5.01 -15.09
N GLY A 362 6.82 -4.61 -14.69
CA GLY A 362 7.67 -3.75 -15.51
C GLY A 362 8.12 -4.37 -16.83
N TRP A 363 8.19 -5.71 -16.92
CA TRP A 363 8.50 -6.44 -18.15
C TRP A 363 7.27 -6.78 -19.01
N ASP A 364 6.05 -6.44 -18.57
CA ASP A 364 4.87 -6.65 -19.39
C ASP A 364 4.90 -5.70 -20.61
N ALA A 365 4.26 -6.12 -21.70
CA ALA A 365 4.01 -5.21 -22.81
C ALA A 365 3.13 -4.04 -22.31
N PRO A 366 3.47 -2.77 -22.63
CA PRO A 366 2.65 -1.63 -22.24
C PRO A 366 1.17 -1.81 -22.61
N SER A 367 0.29 -1.59 -21.63
CA SER A 367 -1.15 -1.73 -21.81
C SER A 367 -1.86 -0.50 -21.28
N LYS A 368 -2.68 0.14 -22.11
CA LYS A 368 -3.47 1.30 -21.70
C LYS A 368 -4.67 0.83 -20.90
N PRO A 369 -4.82 1.25 -19.63
CA PRO A 369 -6.01 0.91 -18.85
C PRO A 369 -7.28 1.44 -19.49
N VAL A 370 -8.41 0.78 -19.21
CA VAL A 370 -9.72 1.30 -19.59
C VAL A 370 -9.92 2.65 -18.91
N ALA A 371 -10.47 3.63 -19.63
CA ALA A 371 -10.75 4.95 -19.06
C ALA A 371 -11.62 4.81 -17.80
N PRO A 372 -11.31 5.57 -16.73
CA PRO A 372 -12.05 5.48 -15.48
C PRO A 372 -13.51 5.87 -15.71
N ARG A 373 -14.44 5.10 -15.11
CA ARG A 373 -15.86 5.45 -15.05
C ARG A 373 -16.08 6.31 -13.80
N LEU A 374 -16.77 7.44 -13.96
CA LEU A 374 -17.06 8.38 -12.87
C LEU A 374 -18.12 7.85 -11.90
#